data_AF-U3A575-F1
#
_entry.id   AF-U3A575-F1
#
_cell.length_a   1.000
_cell.length_b   1.000
_cell.length_c   1.000
_cell.angle_alpha   90.00
_cell.angle_beta   90.00
_cell.angle_gamma   90.00
#
_symmetry.space_group_name_H-M   'P 1'
#
loop_
_entity.id
_entity.type
_entity.pdbx_description
1 polymer ?
#
loop_
_entity_poly.entity_id
_entity_poly.type
_entity_poly.pdbx_seq_one_letter_code
_entity_poly.pdbx_strand_id
1 'polypeptide(L)' 'MNSRPSKEDVVVIYRPYITKNGKRIYRKNGGMWRLEIPASQYK' A
#
# COMPACT_ATOMS: atom_id res chain seq x y z
N MET A 1 0.46 14.92 28.83
CA MET A 1 0.11 15.22 27.42
C MET A 1 0.34 13.95 26.62
N ASN A 2 -0.73 13.25 26.20
CA ASN A 2 -0.59 12.02 25.42
C ASN A 2 -0.45 12.39 23.93
N SER A 3 0.77 12.34 23.42
CA SER A 3 1.09 12.45 21.99
C SER A 3 0.59 11.19 21.28
N ARG A 4 -0.65 11.24 20.77
CA ARG A 4 -1.13 10.29 19.76
C ARG A 4 -0.20 10.41 18.55
N PRO A 5 0.30 9.31 17.96
CA PRO A 5 1.11 9.42 16.75
C PRO A 5 0.27 10.14 15.70
N SER A 6 0.86 11.20 15.15
CA SER A 6 0.35 11.97 14.02
C SER A 6 -0.28 11.03 13.01
N LYS A 7 -1.55 11.27 12.66
CA LYS A 7 -2.19 10.65 11.51
C LYS A 7 -1.37 11.05 10.28
N GLU A 8 -0.37 10.25 9.93
CA GLU A 8 0.32 10.37 8.66
C GLU A 8 -0.73 10.11 7.59
N ASP A 9 -0.94 11.09 6.70
CA ASP A 9 -1.84 10.91 5.57
C ASP A 9 -1.37 9.68 4.77
N VAL A 10 -2.28 8.75 4.49
CA VAL A 10 -1.98 7.53 3.71
C VAL A 10 -2.68 7.59 2.37
N VAL A 11 -1.97 7.22 1.33
CA VAL A 11 -2.53 7.00 0.00
C VAL A 11 -2.84 5.53 -0.15
N VAL A 12 -4.09 5.24 -0.50
CA VAL A 12 -4.55 3.88 -0.76
C VAL A 12 -4.49 3.62 -2.26
N ILE A 13 -3.71 2.62 -2.66
CA ILE A 13 -3.57 2.20 -4.06
C ILE A 13 -4.14 0.81 -4.25
N TYR A 14 -4.89 0.63 -5.33
CA TYR A 14 -5.40 -0.67 -5.75
C TYR A 14 -4.63 -1.15 -6.98
N ARG A 15 -4.02 -2.34 -6.90
CA ARG A 15 -3.23 -2.93 -8.01
C ARG A 15 -3.57 -4.39 -8.25
N PRO A 16 -3.57 -4.87 -9.51
CA PRO A 16 -3.87 -6.28 -9.80
C PRO A 16 -2.71 -7.22 -9.41
N TYR A 17 -1.50 -6.69 -9.25
CA TYR A 17 -0.32 -7.42 -8.81
C TYR A 17 0.57 -6.58 -7.91
N ILE A 18 1.39 -7.28 -7.12
CA ILE A 18 2.57 -6.71 -6.47
C ILE A 18 3.83 -7.28 -7.10
N THR A 19 4.95 -6.56 -7.02
CA THR A 19 6.25 -7.06 -7.44
C THR A 19 7.04 -7.46 -6.20
N LYS A 20 7.53 -8.69 -6.14
CA LYS A 20 8.45 -9.16 -5.09
C LYS A 20 9.64 -9.82 -5.77
N ASN A 21 10.86 -9.33 -5.48
CA ASN A 21 12.10 -9.83 -6.07
C ASN A 21 12.07 -9.86 -7.63
N GLY A 22 11.56 -8.80 -8.26
CA GLY A 22 11.43 -8.71 -9.71
C GLY A 22 10.30 -9.55 -10.34
N LYS A 23 9.63 -10.42 -9.57
CA LYS A 23 8.52 -11.25 -10.05
C LYS A 23 7.17 -10.61 -9.70
N ARG A 24 6.25 -10.58 -10.66
CA ARG A 24 4.85 -10.16 -10.44
C ARG A 24 4.07 -11.28 -9.75
N ILE A 25 3.40 -10.94 -8.65
CA ILE A 25 2.55 -11.84 -7.87
C ILE A 25 1.11 -11.34 -7.98
N TYR A 26 0.26 -12.17 -8.55
CA TYR A 26 -1.18 -11.94 -8.70
C TYR A 26 -1.94 -12.67 -7.59
N ARG A 27 -3.15 -12.19 -7.25
CA ARG A 27 -4.04 -12.93 -6.34
C ARG A 27 -4.60 -14.17 -7.04
N LYS A 28 -4.62 -15.31 -6.35
CA LYS A 28 -5.08 -16.59 -6.92
C LYS A 28 -6.53 -16.56 -7.41
N ASN A 29 -7.39 -15.77 -6.76
CA ASN A 29 -8.82 -15.72 -7.07
C ASN A 29 -9.20 -14.45 -7.88
N GLY A 30 -8.21 -13.81 -8.51
CA GLY A 30 -8.38 -12.45 -9.03
C GLY A 30 -8.51 -11.42 -7.91
N GLY A 31 -8.78 -10.17 -8.29
CA GLY A 31 -8.94 -9.05 -7.35
C GLY A 31 -7.69 -8.21 -7.15
N MET A 32 -7.88 -7.11 -6.42
CA MET A 32 -6.88 -6.06 -6.26
C MET A 32 -6.17 -6.18 -4.91
N TRP A 33 -4.86 -5.91 -4.90
CA TRP A 33 -4.09 -5.61 -3.71
C TRP A 33 -4.40 -4.19 -3.26
N ARG A 34 -4.78 -4.04 -1.99
CA ARG A 34 -4.85 -2.75 -1.30
C ARG A 34 -3.48 -2.50 -0.67
N LEU A 35 -2.84 -1.41 -1.07
CA LEU A 35 -1.57 -0.96 -0.52
C LEU A 35 -1.79 0.39 0.16
N GLU A 36 -1.38 0.49 1.41
CA GLU A 36 -1.37 1.74 2.16
C GLU A 36 0.07 2.26 2.15
N ILE A 37 0.28 3.39 1.48
CA ILE A 37 1.59 4.02 1.38
C ILE A 37 1.49 5.37 2.09
N PRO A 38 2.42 5.71 3.00
CA PRO A 38 2.47 7.05 3.57
C PRO A 38 2.52 8.08 2.44
N ALA A 39 1.70 9.13 2.51
CA ALA A 39 1.64 10.16 1.48
C ALA A 39 2.99 10.84 1.25
N SER A 40 3.84 10.90 2.29
CA SER A 40 5.23 11.38 2.20
C SER A 40 6.12 10.55 1.25
N GLN A 41 5.79 9.27 1.03
CA GLN A 41 6.50 8.35 0.15
C GLN A 41 5.82 8.19 -1.21
N TYR A 42 4.62 8.75 -1.38
CA TYR A 42 3.87 8.72 -2.63
C TYR A 42 4.26 9.94 -3.48
N LYS A 43 4.84 9.72 -4.66
CA LYS A 43 5.37 10.75 -5.58
C LYS A 43 4.60 10.78 -6.88
#